data_AF-A0A946ZMJ4-F1
#
_entry.id   AF-A0A946ZMJ4-F1
#
_cell.length_a   1.000
_cell.length_b   1.000
_cell.length_c   1.000
_cell.angle_alpha   90.00
_cell.angle_beta   90.00
_cell.angle_gamma   90.00
#
_symmetry.space_group_name_H-M   'P 1'
#
loop_
_entity.id
_entity.type
_entity.pdbx_description
1 polymer ?
#
loop_
_entity_poly.entity_id
_entity_poly.type
_entity_poly.pdbx_seq_one_letter_code
_entity_poly.pdbx_strand_id
1 'polypeptide(L)'
;MKLKKALFIIIFMPLVIWSQQEFHVFPPNHSTTPGMPSGNGSLQKPWDLQTALDQLSNTVDGGDTIWLHEGVYSGRYISSLGSSNAKKKIVVDAYQNQKVVLNGNVASKRGSVLEVRGSHVSFRNIEITFIGEFARKQGEKGFEIVNGLNHVSGVNCEFINLKIHNNPGSGLGSWKRTGGTLIYGCTIFNNGYFSTKRGSGVGMYIQNESNAIRMVKNNIIFNNYYKGVQVWSASKKAKTSYVKNVTLKNNVIFNNGLPGKQFRDNIIVATDDRNGINIAKNIKIIENIIYHNTDIKSFQNSGHGTSLSLGYRASAPLEAIEVINNVFIGRNYALRFVNAKDLIFKNNTVYTAYLHFNKSALNNISKWKFDNNTYFTKNKVPFRVAGSKDYSLNDWKAQHVIESKSSWQHLKEFNLRNVLTVKQNEYDSSKFTAVLFEKNGANVSVDLSKFDLKKNQTYDVLNISNGEVLFTGRLSESKIISMPIGTLNNTNSNFGVFEIKFDKAVEKKMSFLTRWLKWLF
;
A
#
# COMPACT_ATOMS: atom_id res chain seq x y z
N MET A 1 -64.13 -45.57 25.40
CA MET A 1 -62.95 -44.79 25.84
C MET A 1 -61.85 -44.97 24.79
N LYS A 2 -61.62 -43.98 23.92
CA LYS A 2 -60.70 -44.06 22.76
C LYS A 2 -59.33 -43.49 23.13
N LEU A 3 -58.27 -44.30 23.05
CA LEU A 3 -56.88 -43.85 23.17
C LEU A 3 -56.37 -43.47 21.76
N LYS A 4 -56.20 -42.17 21.49
CA LYS A 4 -55.56 -41.69 20.26
C LYS A 4 -54.04 -41.79 20.43
N LYS A 5 -53.39 -42.66 19.65
CA LYS A 5 -51.93 -42.64 19.47
C LYS A 5 -51.58 -41.50 18.51
N ALA A 6 -50.90 -40.47 19.01
CA ALA A 6 -50.31 -39.43 18.17
C ALA A 6 -48.98 -39.94 17.61
N LEU A 7 -48.89 -40.04 16.29
CA LEU A 7 -47.67 -40.38 15.56
C LEU A 7 -46.86 -39.09 15.36
N PHE A 8 -45.74 -38.93 16.05
CA PHE A 8 -44.79 -37.84 15.81
C PHE A 8 -43.93 -38.19 14.60
N ILE A 9 -44.22 -37.58 13.45
CA ILE A 9 -43.35 -37.63 12.27
C ILE A 9 -42.27 -36.57 12.45
N ILE A 10 -41.04 -37.00 12.75
CA ILE A 10 -39.86 -36.12 12.75
C ILE A 10 -39.45 -35.93 11.29
N ILE A 11 -39.79 -34.78 10.72
CA ILE A 11 -39.31 -34.35 9.41
C ILE A 11 -37.85 -33.92 9.57
N PHE A 12 -36.92 -34.75 9.13
CA PHE A 12 -35.52 -34.36 8.94
C PHE A 12 -35.46 -33.42 7.72
N MET A 13 -35.57 -32.12 7.97
CA MET A 13 -35.18 -31.10 6.98
C MET A 13 -33.64 -31.12 6.89
N PRO A 14 -33.03 -31.36 5.72
CA PRO A 14 -31.60 -31.17 5.56
C PRO A 14 -31.33 -29.67 5.64
N LEU A 15 -30.84 -29.22 6.80
CA LEU A 15 -30.16 -27.94 6.93
C LEU A 15 -28.89 -28.04 6.07
N VAL A 16 -28.96 -27.55 4.82
CA VAL A 16 -27.78 -27.31 4.00
C VAL A 16 -27.07 -26.10 4.60
N ILE A 17 -26.30 -26.35 5.66
CA ILE A 17 -25.33 -25.39 6.16
C ILE A 17 -24.25 -25.35 5.10
N TRP A 18 -24.16 -24.26 4.35
CA TRP A 18 -23.03 -23.98 3.47
C TRP A 18 -21.80 -23.78 4.37
N SER A 19 -21.13 -24.89 4.70
CA SER A 19 -19.83 -24.86 5.36
C SER A 19 -18.85 -24.18 4.42
N GLN A 20 -18.02 -23.29 4.97
CA GLN A 20 -16.85 -22.75 4.29
C GLN A 20 -16.05 -23.90 3.66
N GLN A 21 -15.91 -23.86 2.33
CA GLN A 21 -15.11 -24.84 1.60
C GLN A 21 -13.67 -24.37 1.46
N GLU A 22 -12.76 -25.33 1.38
CA GLU A 22 -11.35 -25.10 1.14
C GLU A 22 -10.92 -25.79 -0.16
N PHE A 23 -10.20 -25.04 -0.99
CA PHE A 23 -9.64 -25.52 -2.25
C PHE A 23 -8.13 -25.34 -2.22
N HIS A 24 -7.41 -26.19 -2.93
CA HIS A 24 -5.96 -26.23 -2.95
C HIS A 24 -5.42 -26.07 -4.35
N VAL A 25 -4.37 -25.26 -4.43
CA VAL A 25 -3.70 -24.90 -5.68
C VAL A 25 -2.21 -25.11 -5.52
N PHE A 26 -1.62 -25.83 -6.46
CA PHE A 26 -0.17 -26.08 -6.51
C PHE A 26 0.39 -25.58 -7.84
N PRO A 27 1.68 -25.22 -7.91
CA PRO A 27 2.27 -24.87 -9.19
C PRO A 27 2.34 -26.13 -10.09
N PRO A 28 2.21 -25.99 -11.43
CA PRO A 28 2.19 -27.15 -12.33
C PRO A 28 3.48 -27.99 -12.27
N ASN A 29 4.59 -27.40 -11.86
CA ASN A 29 5.89 -28.05 -11.70
C ASN A 29 6.17 -28.56 -10.27
N HIS A 30 5.16 -28.56 -9.38
CA HIS A 30 5.33 -29.14 -8.05
C HIS A 30 5.68 -30.63 -8.15
N SER A 31 6.73 -31.07 -7.44
CA SER A 31 7.36 -32.38 -7.66
C SER A 31 6.46 -33.57 -7.30
N THR A 32 5.59 -33.43 -6.31
CA THR A 32 4.78 -34.52 -5.76
C THR A 32 3.28 -34.35 -5.98
N THR A 33 2.83 -33.11 -6.19
CA THR A 33 1.39 -32.77 -6.22
C THR A 33 1.18 -31.61 -7.19
N PRO A 34 1.40 -31.80 -8.49
CA PRO A 34 1.24 -30.74 -9.47
C PRO A 34 -0.23 -30.29 -9.54
N GLY A 35 -0.45 -28.98 -9.57
CA GLY A 35 -1.76 -28.42 -9.90
C GLY A 35 -2.09 -28.68 -11.36
N MET A 36 -3.33 -29.09 -11.64
CA MET A 36 -3.76 -29.43 -13.00
C MET A 36 -5.11 -28.78 -13.36
N PRO A 37 -5.35 -28.48 -14.66
CA PRO A 37 -6.67 -28.02 -15.12
C PRO A 37 -7.79 -29.04 -14.89
N SER A 38 -7.45 -30.34 -14.89
CA SER A 38 -8.38 -31.44 -14.62
C SER A 38 -8.57 -31.73 -13.13
N GLY A 39 -7.95 -30.94 -12.24
CA GLY A 39 -8.15 -31.03 -10.80
C GLY A 39 -9.58 -30.69 -10.39
N ASN A 40 -9.93 -31.03 -9.15
CA ASN A 40 -11.22 -30.67 -8.54
C ASN A 40 -11.05 -29.74 -7.32
N GLY A 41 -9.84 -29.19 -7.14
CA GLY A 41 -9.51 -28.29 -6.03
C GLY A 41 -9.29 -29.01 -4.69
N SER A 42 -9.42 -30.33 -4.61
CA SER A 42 -9.02 -31.09 -3.42
C SER A 42 -7.49 -31.13 -3.27
N LEU A 43 -6.99 -31.47 -2.08
CA LEU A 43 -5.56 -31.65 -1.86
C LEU A 43 -4.96 -32.79 -2.71
N GLN A 44 -5.76 -33.82 -3.02
CA GLN A 44 -5.34 -34.98 -3.83
C GLN A 44 -5.35 -34.69 -5.34
N LYS A 45 -6.25 -33.82 -5.80
CA LYS A 45 -6.36 -33.39 -7.20
C LYS A 45 -6.46 -31.88 -7.27
N PRO A 46 -5.40 -31.15 -6.90
CA PRO A 46 -5.44 -29.70 -6.81
C PRO A 46 -5.57 -29.06 -8.19
N TRP A 47 -6.09 -27.84 -8.20
CA TRP A 47 -6.09 -27.02 -9.40
C TRP A 47 -4.71 -26.42 -9.67
N ASP A 48 -4.43 -26.09 -10.92
CA ASP A 48 -3.47 -25.03 -11.21
C ASP A 48 -4.07 -23.65 -10.91
N LEU A 49 -3.22 -22.62 -10.88
CA LEU A 49 -3.66 -21.29 -10.46
C LEU A 49 -4.69 -20.67 -11.42
N GLN A 50 -4.55 -20.82 -12.73
CA GLN A 50 -5.50 -20.20 -13.66
C GLN A 50 -6.88 -20.85 -13.52
N THR A 51 -6.93 -22.18 -13.38
CA THR A 51 -8.17 -22.95 -13.19
C THR A 51 -8.89 -22.54 -11.90
N ALA A 52 -8.14 -22.33 -10.82
CA ALA A 52 -8.73 -21.84 -9.56
C ALA A 52 -9.26 -20.41 -9.68
N LEU A 53 -8.58 -19.54 -10.43
CA LEU A 53 -8.98 -18.15 -10.61
C LEU A 53 -10.15 -17.94 -11.60
N ASP A 54 -10.47 -18.97 -12.40
CA ASP A 54 -11.59 -19.01 -13.34
C ASP A 54 -12.87 -19.63 -12.76
N GLN A 55 -12.83 -20.11 -11.50
CA GLN A 55 -13.98 -20.76 -10.89
C GLN A 55 -15.22 -19.85 -10.82
N LEU A 56 -16.38 -20.48 -10.98
CA LEU A 56 -17.68 -19.83 -10.93
C LEU A 56 -18.30 -19.95 -9.53
N SER A 57 -19.28 -19.09 -9.23
CA SER A 57 -19.93 -19.02 -7.91
C SER A 57 -20.75 -20.26 -7.53
N ASN A 58 -20.97 -21.20 -8.45
CA ASN A 58 -21.56 -22.51 -8.13
C ASN A 58 -20.54 -23.50 -7.53
N THR A 59 -19.25 -23.19 -7.64
CA THR A 59 -18.15 -24.04 -7.15
C THR A 59 -17.36 -23.34 -6.04
N VAL A 60 -17.00 -22.07 -6.22
CA VAL A 60 -16.30 -21.26 -5.21
C VAL A 60 -17.07 -19.97 -4.99
N ASP A 61 -17.56 -19.75 -3.78
CA ASP A 61 -18.38 -18.57 -3.45
C ASP A 61 -17.96 -17.90 -2.14
N GLY A 62 -18.64 -16.81 -1.79
CA GLY A 62 -18.37 -16.02 -0.60
C GLY A 62 -18.36 -16.86 0.68
N GLY A 63 -17.21 -16.84 1.35
CA GLY A 63 -16.94 -17.64 2.54
C GLY A 63 -15.85 -18.67 2.29
N ASP A 64 -15.64 -19.11 1.05
CA ASP A 64 -14.67 -20.14 0.71
C ASP A 64 -13.23 -19.60 0.67
N THR A 65 -12.28 -20.52 0.84
CA THR A 65 -10.85 -20.21 0.77
C THR A 65 -10.16 -21.07 -0.29
N ILE A 66 -9.42 -20.42 -1.19
CA ILE A 66 -8.47 -21.03 -2.11
C ILE A 66 -7.07 -20.86 -1.50
N TRP A 67 -6.49 -21.97 -1.05
CA TRP A 67 -5.15 -22.06 -0.51
C TRP A 67 -4.13 -22.27 -1.62
N LEU A 68 -3.22 -21.31 -1.78
CA LEU A 68 -2.04 -21.44 -2.64
C LEU A 68 -0.90 -22.05 -1.83
N HIS A 69 -0.40 -23.20 -2.27
CA HIS A 69 0.72 -23.87 -1.62
C HIS A 69 2.08 -23.32 -2.09
N GLU A 70 3.12 -23.61 -1.33
CA GLU A 70 4.48 -23.15 -1.59
C GLU A 70 4.92 -23.40 -3.05
N GLY A 71 5.57 -22.39 -3.63
CA GLY A 71 6.27 -22.54 -4.90
C GLY A 71 6.19 -21.34 -5.83
N VAL A 72 6.74 -21.54 -7.03
CA VAL A 72 6.81 -20.52 -8.09
C VAL A 72 5.79 -20.85 -9.17
N TYR A 73 4.78 -19.99 -9.29
CA TYR A 73 3.75 -20.03 -10.29
C TYR A 73 4.17 -19.14 -11.47
N SER A 74 4.83 -19.73 -12.47
CA SER A 74 5.25 -19.02 -13.68
C SER A 74 4.06 -18.83 -14.62
N GLY A 75 3.60 -17.59 -14.77
CA GLY A 75 2.44 -17.27 -15.57
C GLY A 75 2.01 -15.81 -15.45
N ARG A 76 1.05 -15.42 -16.30
CA ARG A 76 0.33 -14.15 -16.19
C ARG A 76 -1.14 -14.51 -16.08
N TYR A 77 -1.82 -14.13 -15.01
CA TYR A 77 -3.10 -14.68 -14.57
C TYR A 77 -4.23 -13.66 -14.67
N ILE A 78 -5.45 -14.16 -14.87
CA ILE A 78 -6.69 -13.37 -14.76
C ILE A 78 -7.56 -14.04 -13.71
N SER A 79 -8.12 -13.24 -12.81
CA SER A 79 -9.14 -13.70 -11.88
C SER A 79 -10.51 -13.16 -12.23
N SER A 80 -11.45 -14.07 -12.49
CA SER A 80 -12.88 -13.78 -12.64
C SER A 80 -13.70 -14.14 -11.39
N LEU A 81 -13.05 -14.65 -10.34
CA LEU A 81 -13.68 -15.02 -9.07
C LEU A 81 -14.63 -13.94 -8.55
N GLY A 82 -15.86 -14.32 -8.25
CA GLY A 82 -16.87 -13.40 -7.77
C GLY A 82 -17.76 -14.06 -6.74
N SER A 83 -17.92 -13.41 -5.58
CA SER A 83 -18.94 -13.84 -4.62
C SER A 83 -20.33 -13.45 -5.12
N SER A 84 -21.26 -14.41 -5.11
CA SER A 84 -22.70 -14.16 -5.29
C SER A 84 -23.28 -13.42 -4.08
N ASN A 85 -22.66 -13.56 -2.90
CA ASN A 85 -23.05 -12.90 -1.67
C ASN A 85 -22.12 -11.71 -1.36
N ALA A 86 -22.60 -10.49 -1.60
CA ALA A 86 -21.82 -9.25 -1.39
C ALA A 86 -21.33 -9.03 0.06
N LYS A 87 -21.85 -9.77 1.05
CA LYS A 87 -21.41 -9.68 2.46
C LYS A 87 -20.25 -10.62 2.79
N LYS A 88 -19.98 -11.61 1.95
CA LYS A 88 -18.90 -12.58 2.13
C LYS A 88 -17.87 -12.42 1.01
N LYS A 89 -16.62 -12.78 1.29
CA LYS A 89 -15.53 -12.75 0.31
C LYS A 89 -15.01 -14.14 0.04
N ILE A 90 -14.56 -14.37 -1.18
CA ILE A 90 -13.67 -15.50 -1.49
C ILE A 90 -12.27 -15.09 -1.03
N VAL A 91 -11.58 -15.94 -0.28
CA VAL A 91 -10.21 -15.69 0.17
C VAL A 91 -9.25 -16.49 -0.70
N VAL A 92 -8.26 -15.83 -1.29
CA VAL A 92 -7.12 -16.47 -1.99
C VAL A 92 -5.88 -16.14 -1.19
N ASP A 93 -5.31 -17.12 -0.50
CA ASP A 93 -4.25 -16.90 0.50
C ASP A 93 -3.15 -17.95 0.39
N ALA A 94 -1.94 -17.60 0.80
CA ALA A 94 -0.84 -18.54 0.95
C ALA A 94 -1.14 -19.49 2.11
N TYR A 95 -1.04 -20.79 1.85
CA TYR A 95 -1.28 -21.83 2.86
C TYR A 95 -0.25 -21.69 3.99
N GLN A 96 -0.72 -21.48 5.23
CA GLN A 96 0.13 -21.43 6.42
C GLN A 96 1.35 -20.49 6.33
N ASN A 97 1.21 -19.33 5.66
CA ASN A 97 2.30 -18.38 5.42
C ASN A 97 3.48 -18.93 4.59
N GLN A 98 3.25 -19.98 3.79
CA GLN A 98 4.23 -20.49 2.83
C GLN A 98 4.60 -19.42 1.79
N LYS A 99 5.78 -19.57 1.18
CA LYS A 99 6.26 -18.66 0.14
C LYS A 99 5.60 -18.97 -1.21
N VAL A 100 4.62 -18.16 -1.59
CA VAL A 100 3.90 -18.25 -2.87
C VAL A 100 4.34 -17.12 -3.78
N VAL A 101 4.98 -17.46 -4.91
CA VAL A 101 5.52 -16.46 -5.85
C VAL A 101 4.85 -16.60 -7.21
N LEU A 102 4.19 -15.53 -7.66
CA LEU A 102 3.73 -15.41 -9.05
C LEU A 102 4.85 -14.77 -9.87
N ASN A 103 5.46 -15.57 -10.75
CA ASN A 103 6.51 -15.13 -11.64
C ASN A 103 5.95 -14.78 -13.02
N GLY A 104 5.93 -13.49 -13.33
CA GLY A 104 5.41 -12.97 -14.60
C GLY A 104 6.39 -13.00 -15.78
N ASN A 105 7.67 -13.35 -15.54
CA ASN A 105 8.71 -13.39 -16.56
C ASN A 105 8.56 -14.63 -17.47
N VAL A 106 7.49 -14.61 -18.26
CA VAL A 106 7.09 -15.65 -19.21
C VAL A 106 6.63 -15.01 -20.51
N ALA A 107 6.69 -15.76 -21.62
CA ALA A 107 6.09 -15.34 -22.88
C ALA A 107 4.56 -15.28 -22.74
N SER A 108 3.97 -14.08 -22.84
CA SER A 108 2.51 -13.91 -22.75
C SER A 108 2.09 -12.55 -23.32
N LYS A 109 0.88 -12.50 -23.88
CA LYS A 109 0.26 -11.25 -24.36
C LYS A 109 -0.41 -10.43 -23.25
N ARG A 110 -0.53 -10.98 -22.04
CA ARG A 110 -1.18 -10.30 -20.90
C ARG A 110 -0.26 -9.20 -20.36
N GLY A 111 -0.80 -8.01 -20.12
CA GLY A 111 -0.03 -6.83 -19.67
C GLY A 111 0.17 -6.75 -18.15
N SER A 112 -0.14 -7.80 -17.40
CA SER A 112 0.01 -7.84 -15.93
C SER A 112 0.26 -9.26 -15.45
N VAL A 113 0.95 -9.44 -14.32
CA VAL A 113 1.16 -10.76 -13.70
C VAL A 113 -0.14 -11.28 -13.10
N LEU A 114 -0.90 -10.41 -12.42
CA LEU A 114 -2.26 -10.72 -11.96
C LEU A 114 -3.22 -9.61 -12.36
N GLU A 115 -4.21 -9.93 -13.19
CA GLU A 115 -5.33 -9.05 -13.50
C GLU A 115 -6.59 -9.51 -12.76
N VAL A 116 -7.17 -8.64 -11.94
CA VAL A 116 -8.39 -8.94 -11.16
C VAL A 116 -9.57 -8.25 -11.82
N ARG A 117 -10.54 -9.07 -12.25
CA ARG A 117 -11.79 -8.63 -12.88
C ARG A 117 -13.00 -8.89 -12.00
N GLY A 118 -12.90 -9.91 -11.15
CA GLY A 118 -13.91 -10.37 -10.22
C GLY A 118 -14.17 -9.44 -9.03
N SER A 119 -15.16 -9.78 -8.19
CA SER A 119 -15.64 -8.92 -7.09
C SER A 119 -15.74 -9.66 -5.76
N HIS A 120 -15.55 -8.93 -4.65
CA HIS A 120 -15.60 -9.48 -3.29
C HIS A 120 -14.57 -10.61 -3.08
N VAL A 121 -13.33 -10.39 -3.53
CA VAL A 121 -12.23 -11.35 -3.38
C VAL A 121 -11.11 -10.74 -2.54
N SER A 122 -10.53 -11.50 -1.62
CA SER A 122 -9.40 -11.09 -0.78
C SER A 122 -8.15 -11.88 -1.18
N PHE A 123 -7.18 -11.21 -1.82
CA PHE A 123 -5.88 -11.81 -2.17
C PHE A 123 -4.86 -11.49 -1.07
N ARG A 124 -4.20 -12.52 -0.52
CA ARG A 124 -3.40 -12.39 0.70
C ARG A 124 -2.05 -13.09 0.60
N ASN A 125 -1.03 -12.49 1.22
CA ASN A 125 0.28 -13.11 1.46
C ASN A 125 1.00 -13.69 0.21
N ILE A 126 0.76 -13.11 -0.97
CA ILE A 126 1.36 -13.54 -2.24
C ILE A 126 2.45 -12.57 -2.68
N GLU A 127 3.55 -13.12 -3.21
CA GLU A 127 4.61 -12.36 -3.88
C GLU A 127 4.36 -12.31 -5.39
N ILE A 128 4.47 -11.13 -6.00
CA ILE A 128 4.24 -10.90 -7.43
C ILE A 128 5.46 -10.22 -8.04
N THR A 129 6.18 -10.91 -8.92
CA THR A 129 7.48 -10.47 -9.40
C THR A 129 7.87 -11.01 -10.77
N PHE A 130 8.99 -10.51 -11.30
CA PHE A 130 9.72 -11.12 -12.40
C PHE A 130 11.03 -11.71 -11.84
N ILE A 131 11.21 -13.02 -12.02
CA ILE A 131 12.43 -13.75 -11.65
C ILE A 131 13.31 -13.90 -12.89
N GLY A 132 14.63 -13.80 -12.71
CA GLY A 132 15.63 -13.95 -13.77
C GLY A 132 15.88 -12.66 -14.56
N GLU A 133 16.57 -12.79 -15.69
CA GLU A 133 16.94 -11.68 -16.55
C GLU A 133 15.77 -11.22 -17.43
N PHE A 134 15.61 -9.90 -17.57
CA PHE A 134 14.66 -9.27 -18.49
C PHE A 134 15.06 -7.81 -18.76
N ALA A 135 14.68 -7.31 -19.93
CA ALA A 135 14.97 -5.94 -20.32
C ALA A 135 14.15 -4.92 -19.50
N ARG A 136 14.79 -3.82 -19.08
CA ARG A 136 14.16 -2.73 -18.33
C ARG A 136 14.20 -1.40 -19.06
N LYS A 137 14.71 -1.35 -20.28
CA LYS A 137 14.76 -0.12 -21.06
C LYS A 137 13.94 -0.27 -22.32
N GLN A 138 13.07 0.71 -22.55
CA GLN A 138 12.31 0.82 -23.77
C GLN A 138 13.26 0.88 -24.98
N GLY A 139 13.08 -0.04 -25.92
CA GLY A 139 13.91 -0.18 -27.12
C GLY A 139 14.93 -1.33 -27.04
N GLU A 140 15.17 -1.93 -25.87
CA GLU A 140 15.95 -3.16 -25.76
C GLU A 140 15.16 -4.37 -26.30
N LYS A 141 15.86 -5.35 -26.87
CA LYS A 141 15.26 -6.60 -27.34
C LYS A 141 14.58 -7.32 -26.16
N GLY A 142 13.34 -7.74 -26.36
CA GLY A 142 12.55 -8.43 -25.33
C GLY A 142 11.98 -7.51 -24.24
N PHE A 143 12.06 -6.19 -24.40
CA PHE A 143 11.40 -5.26 -23.48
C PHE A 143 9.88 -5.33 -23.60
N GLU A 144 9.21 -5.59 -22.48
CA GLU A 144 7.76 -5.55 -22.35
C GLU A 144 7.36 -4.74 -21.12
N ILE A 145 6.21 -4.05 -21.20
CA ILE A 145 5.62 -3.38 -20.04
C ILE A 145 4.62 -4.33 -19.39
N VAL A 146 4.95 -4.82 -18.21
CA VAL A 146 4.10 -5.77 -17.46
C VAL A 146 3.92 -5.26 -16.05
N ASN A 147 2.68 -4.95 -15.68
CA ASN A 147 2.37 -4.52 -14.31
C ASN A 147 2.37 -5.73 -13.35
N GLY A 148 2.63 -5.52 -12.06
CA GLY A 148 2.49 -6.57 -11.06
C GLY A 148 1.03 -7.00 -10.91
N LEU A 149 0.22 -6.16 -10.26
CA LEU A 149 -1.20 -6.38 -10.05
C LEU A 149 -2.04 -5.32 -10.77
N ASN A 150 -3.13 -5.74 -11.39
CA ASN A 150 -4.03 -4.85 -12.11
C ASN A 150 -5.50 -5.14 -11.76
N HIS A 151 -6.09 -4.37 -10.84
CA HIS A 151 -7.50 -4.43 -10.49
C HIS A 151 -8.31 -3.53 -11.43
N VAL A 152 -8.90 -4.14 -12.45
CA VAL A 152 -9.48 -3.44 -13.62
C VAL A 152 -11.00 -3.31 -13.56
N SER A 153 -11.68 -4.26 -12.91
CA SER A 153 -13.12 -4.29 -12.68
C SER A 153 -13.45 -5.03 -11.40
N GLY A 154 -14.72 -5.00 -10.99
CA GLY A 154 -15.17 -5.61 -9.76
C GLY A 154 -15.05 -4.67 -8.55
N VAL A 155 -15.83 -4.94 -7.52
CA VAL A 155 -15.93 -4.09 -6.32
C VAL A 155 -15.60 -4.89 -5.06
N ASN A 156 -15.27 -4.19 -3.99
CA ASN A 156 -15.04 -4.74 -2.64
C ASN A 156 -13.96 -5.83 -2.56
N CYS A 157 -12.97 -5.78 -3.45
CA CYS A 157 -11.79 -6.63 -3.36
C CYS A 157 -10.79 -6.12 -2.32
N GLU A 158 -9.99 -7.03 -1.77
CA GLU A 158 -8.95 -6.75 -0.80
C GLU A 158 -7.60 -7.30 -1.29
N PHE A 159 -6.55 -6.53 -1.07
CA PHE A 159 -5.17 -6.90 -1.38
C PHE A 159 -4.37 -6.72 -0.10
N ILE A 160 -4.04 -7.83 0.56
CA ILE A 160 -3.54 -7.87 1.92
C ILE A 160 -2.15 -8.48 1.94
N ASN A 161 -1.17 -7.79 2.54
CA ASN A 161 0.18 -8.32 2.76
C ASN A 161 0.86 -8.83 1.47
N LEU A 162 0.55 -8.24 0.32
CA LEU A 162 1.17 -8.62 -0.94
C LEU A 162 2.57 -8.02 -1.05
N LYS A 163 3.52 -8.77 -1.61
CA LYS A 163 4.85 -8.27 -1.96
C LYS A 163 4.95 -8.12 -3.47
N ILE A 164 4.85 -6.89 -3.98
CA ILE A 164 4.79 -6.63 -5.43
C ILE A 164 6.06 -5.89 -5.86
N HIS A 165 6.95 -6.58 -6.56
CA HIS A 165 8.26 -6.02 -6.82
C HIS A 165 8.92 -6.51 -8.09
N ASN A 166 9.92 -5.75 -8.55
CA ASN A 166 10.76 -6.11 -9.69
C ASN A 166 9.99 -6.27 -11.02
N ASN A 167 8.75 -5.79 -11.17
CA ASN A 167 8.01 -5.90 -12.43
C ASN A 167 8.48 -4.81 -13.44
N PRO A 168 8.60 -5.09 -14.76
CA PRO A 168 8.96 -4.09 -15.78
C PRO A 168 7.77 -3.17 -16.16
N GLY A 169 6.95 -2.81 -15.19
CA GLY A 169 5.74 -1.98 -15.31
C GLY A 169 5.38 -1.34 -13.98
N SER A 170 4.13 -0.93 -13.79
CA SER A 170 3.70 -0.42 -12.48
C SER A 170 3.50 -1.56 -11.47
N GLY A 171 3.66 -1.28 -10.18
CA GLY A 171 3.41 -2.26 -9.12
C GLY A 171 1.95 -2.68 -9.07
N LEU A 172 1.06 -1.76 -8.67
CA LEU A 172 -0.37 -2.02 -8.54
C LEU A 172 -1.23 -0.95 -9.24
N GLY A 173 -2.10 -1.39 -10.14
CA GLY A 173 -3.18 -0.57 -10.71
C GLY A 173 -4.51 -0.87 -10.03
N SER A 174 -5.23 0.15 -9.58
CA SER A 174 -6.62 0.03 -9.12
C SER A 174 -7.46 1.08 -9.82
N TRP A 175 -8.22 0.62 -10.82
CA TRP A 175 -8.80 1.49 -11.85
C TRP A 175 -10.21 1.97 -11.52
N LYS A 176 -10.65 2.97 -12.30
CA LYS A 176 -11.89 3.72 -12.09
C LYS A 176 -13.14 2.86 -11.92
N ARG A 177 -13.26 1.74 -12.65
CA ARG A 177 -14.43 0.85 -12.63
C ARG A 177 -14.45 -0.13 -11.45
N THR A 178 -13.56 0.09 -10.47
CA THR A 178 -13.53 -0.66 -9.22
C THR A 178 -14.00 0.24 -8.07
N GLY A 179 -14.42 -0.35 -6.95
CA GLY A 179 -14.94 0.39 -5.79
C GLY A 179 -14.72 -0.35 -4.48
N GLY A 180 -14.68 0.37 -3.36
CA GLY A 180 -14.61 -0.23 -2.01
C GLY A 180 -13.36 -1.07 -1.73
N THR A 181 -12.31 -0.91 -2.53
CA THR A 181 -11.09 -1.73 -2.42
C THR A 181 -10.30 -1.41 -1.15
N LEU A 182 -9.84 -2.45 -0.45
CA LEU A 182 -8.83 -2.33 0.59
C LEU A 182 -7.47 -2.78 0.06
N ILE A 183 -6.45 -1.93 0.20
CA ILE A 183 -5.05 -2.27 -0.07
C ILE A 183 -4.30 -2.08 1.24
N TYR A 184 -3.91 -3.20 1.87
CA TYR A 184 -3.41 -3.22 3.24
C TYR A 184 -2.08 -3.96 3.36
N GLY A 185 -1.12 -3.37 4.08
CA GLY A 185 0.09 -4.10 4.48
C GLY A 185 0.99 -4.53 3.32
N CYS A 186 0.75 -4.04 2.10
CA CYS A 186 1.52 -4.44 0.94
C CYS A 186 2.90 -3.77 0.93
N THR A 187 3.91 -4.50 0.47
CA THR A 187 5.26 -3.99 0.22
C THR A 187 5.48 -3.91 -1.29
N ILE A 188 5.60 -2.69 -1.82
CA ILE A 188 5.62 -2.42 -3.27
C ILE A 188 6.86 -1.63 -3.68
N PHE A 189 7.78 -2.27 -4.39
CA PHE A 189 9.08 -1.65 -4.68
C PHE A 189 9.77 -2.15 -5.95
N ASN A 190 10.74 -1.38 -6.43
CA ASN A 190 11.55 -1.72 -7.60
C ASN A 190 10.72 -2.07 -8.86
N ASN A 191 9.52 -1.50 -8.98
CA ASN A 191 8.69 -1.67 -10.17
C ASN A 191 8.97 -0.54 -11.16
N GLY A 192 9.03 -0.89 -12.43
CA GLY A 192 9.08 0.03 -13.55
C GLY A 192 10.28 -0.19 -14.47
N TYR A 193 10.55 0.81 -15.29
CA TYR A 193 11.46 0.72 -16.43
C TYR A 193 11.98 2.10 -16.82
N PHE A 194 13.01 2.16 -17.66
CA PHE A 194 13.42 3.38 -18.35
C PHE A 194 12.64 3.53 -19.66
N SER A 195 11.77 4.53 -19.74
CA SER A 195 11.24 4.99 -21.03
C SER A 195 12.33 5.73 -21.82
N THR A 196 12.04 6.11 -23.07
CA THR A 196 12.94 6.94 -23.89
C THR A 196 13.29 8.30 -23.26
N LYS A 197 12.55 8.76 -22.25
CA LYS A 197 12.75 10.09 -21.62
C LYS A 197 13.21 10.04 -20.17
N ARG A 198 12.80 9.04 -19.40
CA ARG A 198 12.97 8.96 -17.93
C ARG A 198 12.56 7.59 -17.37
N GLY A 199 12.83 7.36 -16.08
CA GLY A 199 12.13 6.31 -15.33
C GLY A 199 10.60 6.44 -15.41
N SER A 200 9.95 5.29 -15.53
CA SER A 200 8.51 5.06 -15.72
C SER A 200 8.06 3.84 -14.90
N GLY A 201 6.75 3.68 -14.69
CA GLY A 201 6.19 2.66 -13.80
C GLY A 201 6.09 3.17 -12.36
N VAL A 202 4.86 3.21 -11.83
CA VAL A 202 4.57 3.73 -10.50
C VAL A 202 4.42 2.61 -9.49
N GLY A 203 4.59 2.89 -8.21
CA GLY A 203 4.25 1.91 -7.16
C GLY A 203 2.76 1.59 -7.18
N MET A 204 1.90 2.62 -7.12
CA MET A 204 0.45 2.47 -7.25
C MET A 204 -0.16 3.51 -8.17
N TYR A 205 -1.11 3.09 -9.00
CA TYR A 205 -1.98 3.97 -9.80
C TYR A 205 -3.44 3.78 -9.39
N ILE A 206 -4.09 4.86 -8.95
CA ILE A 206 -5.37 4.81 -8.26
C ILE A 206 -6.40 5.75 -8.90
N GLN A 207 -7.56 5.19 -9.22
CA GLN A 207 -8.77 5.88 -9.67
C GLN A 207 -10.02 5.19 -9.13
N ASN A 208 -11.04 5.93 -8.73
CA ASN A 208 -12.25 5.39 -8.15
C ASN A 208 -13.48 6.22 -8.59
N GLU A 209 -14.33 5.62 -9.41
CA GLU A 209 -15.63 6.20 -9.83
C GLU A 209 -16.73 5.96 -8.79
N SER A 210 -16.55 4.96 -7.92
CA SER A 210 -17.50 4.62 -6.86
C SER A 210 -17.58 5.71 -5.78
N ASN A 211 -18.70 5.69 -5.05
CA ASN A 211 -18.86 6.47 -3.83
C ASN A 211 -18.28 5.76 -2.58
N ALA A 212 -18.01 4.46 -2.67
CA ALA A 212 -17.32 3.73 -1.62
C ALA A 212 -15.86 4.19 -1.52
N ILE A 213 -15.35 4.31 -0.29
CA ILE A 213 -13.96 4.70 -0.04
C ILE A 213 -13.04 3.59 -0.51
N ARG A 214 -12.01 3.95 -1.28
CA ARG A 214 -10.84 3.11 -1.46
C ARG A 214 -9.83 3.37 -0.34
N MET A 215 -9.51 2.34 0.41
CA MET A 215 -8.62 2.42 1.56
C MET A 215 -7.23 1.87 1.19
N VAL A 216 -6.21 2.70 1.32
CA VAL A 216 -4.79 2.33 1.16
C VAL A 216 -4.12 2.54 2.51
N LYS A 217 -3.90 1.46 3.24
CA LYS A 217 -3.55 1.50 4.66
C LYS A 217 -2.31 0.66 4.99
N ASN A 218 -1.41 1.19 5.81
CA ASN A 218 -0.23 0.46 6.33
C ASN A 218 0.67 -0.18 5.25
N ASN A 219 0.73 0.40 4.04
CA ASN A 219 1.60 -0.11 2.97
C ASN A 219 2.99 0.51 3.04
N ILE A 220 3.99 -0.21 2.53
CA ILE A 220 5.36 0.28 2.35
C ILE A 220 5.66 0.36 0.85
N ILE A 221 5.87 1.57 0.31
CA ILE A 221 5.94 1.81 -1.13
C ILE A 221 7.21 2.61 -1.47
N PHE A 222 8.19 1.97 -2.10
CA PHE A 222 9.50 2.58 -2.20
C PHE A 222 10.29 2.20 -3.44
N ASN A 223 11.29 3.02 -3.80
CA ASN A 223 12.22 2.73 -4.88
C ASN A 223 11.53 2.24 -6.18
N ASN A 224 10.37 2.78 -6.56
CA ASN A 224 9.82 2.51 -7.89
C ASN A 224 10.51 3.44 -8.92
N TYR A 225 10.58 3.05 -10.19
CA TYR A 225 11.34 3.80 -11.21
C TYR A 225 10.76 5.19 -11.51
N TYR A 226 9.49 5.43 -11.17
CA TYR A 226 8.85 6.74 -11.29
C TYR A 226 8.27 7.24 -9.98
N LYS A 227 6.95 7.33 -9.84
CA LYS A 227 6.28 7.88 -8.64
C LYS A 227 5.89 6.76 -7.68
N GLY A 228 5.71 7.10 -6.40
CA GLY A 228 5.19 6.16 -5.41
C GLY A 228 3.72 5.86 -5.67
N VAL A 229 2.85 6.82 -5.37
CA VAL A 229 1.40 6.71 -5.53
C VAL A 229 0.89 7.83 -6.43
N GLN A 230 0.11 7.46 -7.44
CA GLN A 230 -0.65 8.38 -8.27
C GLN A 230 -2.15 8.19 -8.03
N VAL A 231 -2.77 9.11 -7.29
CA VAL A 231 -4.22 9.28 -7.31
C VAL A 231 -4.52 10.25 -8.46
N TRP A 232 -4.61 9.70 -9.67
CA TRP A 232 -4.40 10.47 -10.89
C TRP A 232 -5.25 10.07 -12.09
N SER A 233 -5.53 11.03 -12.96
CA SER A 233 -5.98 10.77 -14.34
C SER A 233 -5.26 11.65 -15.34
N ALA A 234 -4.77 11.02 -16.42
CA ALA A 234 -4.21 11.71 -17.59
C ALA A 234 -5.28 12.11 -18.63
N SER A 235 -6.56 11.82 -18.39
CA SER A 235 -7.65 12.20 -19.30
C SER A 235 -7.83 13.71 -19.32
N LYS A 236 -7.90 14.29 -20.53
CA LYS A 236 -8.00 15.74 -20.74
C LYS A 236 -9.42 16.27 -20.89
N LYS A 237 -10.37 15.40 -21.20
CA LYS A 237 -11.78 15.71 -21.47
C LYS A 237 -12.63 14.58 -20.89
N ALA A 238 -12.59 14.42 -19.58
CA ALA A 238 -13.34 13.38 -18.92
C ALA A 238 -14.85 13.64 -19.07
N LYS A 239 -15.65 12.57 -19.12
CA LYS A 239 -17.11 12.63 -19.15
C LYS A 239 -17.76 12.35 -17.79
N THR A 240 -17.00 11.74 -16.88
CA THR A 240 -17.45 11.39 -15.52
C THR A 240 -16.33 11.68 -14.50
N SER A 241 -16.68 11.74 -13.22
CA SER A 241 -15.75 11.96 -12.11
C SER A 241 -15.31 10.63 -11.49
N TYR A 242 -14.02 10.35 -11.50
CA TYR A 242 -13.46 9.05 -11.09
C TYR A 242 -12.08 9.12 -10.42
N VAL A 243 -11.67 10.28 -9.92
CA VAL A 243 -10.51 10.41 -9.03
C VAL A 243 -11.01 10.87 -7.67
N LYS A 244 -11.85 10.06 -7.02
CA LYS A 244 -12.52 10.48 -5.78
C LYS A 244 -12.55 9.42 -4.70
N ASN A 245 -12.83 9.81 -3.45
CA ASN A 245 -13.09 8.90 -2.34
C ASN A 245 -11.92 7.93 -2.08
N VAL A 246 -10.72 8.47 -1.83
CA VAL A 246 -9.52 7.68 -1.53
C VAL A 246 -8.95 8.12 -0.18
N THR A 247 -8.63 7.15 0.67
CA THR A 247 -7.90 7.39 1.92
C THR A 247 -6.54 6.68 1.88
N LEU A 248 -5.47 7.46 1.95
CA LEU A 248 -4.10 7.01 2.18
C LEU A 248 -3.80 7.19 3.67
N LYS A 249 -3.80 6.10 4.44
CA LYS A 249 -3.59 6.14 5.90
C LYS A 249 -2.39 5.32 6.33
N ASN A 250 -1.51 5.88 7.17
CA ASN A 250 -0.45 5.13 7.84
C ASN A 250 0.54 4.41 6.91
N ASN A 251 0.70 4.88 5.68
CA ASN A 251 1.67 4.31 4.72
C ASN A 251 3.06 4.91 4.93
N VAL A 252 4.07 4.14 4.53
CA VAL A 252 5.48 4.55 4.49
C VAL A 252 5.90 4.60 3.02
N ILE A 253 6.15 5.79 2.50
CA ILE A 253 6.36 5.98 1.04
C ILE A 253 7.65 6.74 0.80
N PHE A 254 8.63 6.11 0.15
CA PHE A 254 9.95 6.73 0.08
C PHE A 254 10.79 6.43 -1.15
N ASN A 255 11.72 7.34 -1.46
CA ASN A 255 12.75 7.18 -2.50
C ASN A 255 12.23 6.81 -3.89
N ASN A 256 10.96 7.09 -4.20
CA ASN A 256 10.42 6.78 -5.51
C ASN A 256 11.07 7.69 -6.57
N GLY A 257 11.45 7.07 -7.68
CA GLY A 257 12.23 7.67 -8.76
C GLY A 257 13.73 7.40 -8.63
N LEU A 258 14.21 6.93 -7.48
CA LEU A 258 15.64 6.67 -7.26
C LEU A 258 16.22 5.66 -8.28
N PRO A 259 15.62 4.47 -8.53
CA PRO A 259 16.12 3.59 -9.59
C PRO A 259 15.99 4.19 -10.99
N GLY A 260 15.04 5.11 -11.19
CA GLY A 260 14.90 5.93 -12.39
C GLY A 260 15.91 7.07 -12.52
N LYS A 261 16.96 7.09 -11.67
CA LYS A 261 18.06 8.07 -11.58
C LYS A 261 17.66 9.49 -11.14
N GLN A 262 16.40 9.71 -10.77
CA GLN A 262 15.92 11.01 -10.31
C GLN A 262 14.71 10.83 -9.43
N PHE A 263 14.74 11.35 -8.19
CA PHE A 263 13.57 11.37 -7.33
C PHE A 263 12.36 12.02 -8.02
N ARG A 264 11.20 11.44 -7.77
CA ARG A 264 9.89 11.90 -8.24
C ARG A 264 8.94 11.98 -7.06
N ASP A 265 7.74 12.48 -7.31
CA ASP A 265 6.69 12.56 -6.31
C ASP A 265 6.46 11.19 -5.65
N ASN A 266 6.58 11.13 -4.32
CA ASN A 266 6.13 9.97 -3.58
C ASN A 266 4.61 9.86 -3.65
N ILE A 267 3.88 10.98 -3.58
CA ILE A 267 2.43 11.04 -3.83
C ILE A 267 2.11 12.20 -4.76
N ILE A 268 1.23 11.96 -5.73
CA ILE A 268 0.52 13.01 -6.46
C ILE A 268 -0.99 12.76 -6.45
N VAL A 269 -1.76 13.80 -6.15
CA VAL A 269 -3.22 13.83 -6.24
C VAL A 269 -3.60 14.92 -7.23
N ALA A 270 -4.11 14.56 -8.40
CA ALA A 270 -4.53 15.53 -9.41
C ALA A 270 -5.21 14.88 -10.64
N THR A 271 -5.72 15.69 -11.55
CA THR A 271 -6.16 15.28 -12.89
C THR A 271 -5.63 16.25 -13.96
N ASP A 272 -5.43 15.79 -15.19
CA ASP A 272 -5.15 16.64 -16.37
C ASP A 272 -6.44 17.11 -17.06
N ASP A 273 -7.56 17.10 -16.33
CA ASP A 273 -8.88 17.36 -16.91
C ASP A 273 -9.08 18.85 -17.22
N ARG A 274 -9.55 19.14 -18.44
CA ARG A 274 -9.62 20.51 -18.98
C ARG A 274 -11.02 21.10 -18.99
N ASN A 275 -12.05 20.28 -18.79
CA ASN A 275 -13.45 20.70 -18.70
C ASN A 275 -13.99 20.69 -17.26
N GLY A 276 -13.17 20.32 -16.27
CA GLY A 276 -13.54 20.38 -14.85
C GLY A 276 -14.56 19.34 -14.40
N ILE A 277 -14.70 18.24 -15.14
CA ILE A 277 -15.65 17.16 -14.82
C ILE A 277 -15.00 16.15 -13.87
N ASN A 278 -13.79 15.69 -14.20
CA ASN A 278 -13.03 14.79 -13.35
C ASN A 278 -12.09 15.58 -12.46
N ILE A 279 -12.67 16.19 -11.44
CA ILE A 279 -11.92 16.81 -10.34
C ILE A 279 -11.54 15.74 -9.32
N ALA A 280 -10.29 15.79 -8.84
CA ALA A 280 -9.89 14.92 -7.76
C ALA A 280 -10.50 15.41 -6.43
N LYS A 281 -11.30 14.58 -5.76
CA LYS A 281 -12.10 15.01 -4.61
C LYS A 281 -12.31 14.00 -3.49
N ASN A 282 -12.51 14.47 -2.27
CA ASN A 282 -12.64 13.62 -1.07
C ASN A 282 -11.45 12.67 -0.93
N ILE A 283 -10.25 13.26 -0.87
CA ILE A 283 -8.98 12.54 -0.75
C ILE A 283 -8.37 12.85 0.61
N LYS A 284 -8.06 11.80 1.36
CA LYS A 284 -7.49 11.90 2.70
C LYS A 284 -6.08 11.31 2.71
N ILE A 285 -5.11 12.06 3.20
CA ILE A 285 -3.70 11.67 3.38
C ILE A 285 -3.39 11.85 4.86
N ILE A 286 -3.46 10.76 5.62
CA ILE A 286 -3.48 10.80 7.08
C ILE A 286 -2.37 9.90 7.68
N GLU A 287 -1.60 10.44 8.62
CA GLU A 287 -0.61 9.67 9.41
C GLU A 287 0.46 8.93 8.58
N ASN A 288 0.78 9.43 7.39
CA ASN A 288 1.79 8.82 6.53
C ASN A 288 3.19 9.36 6.84
N ILE A 289 4.20 8.52 6.62
CA ILE A 289 5.62 8.90 6.67
C ILE A 289 6.14 8.88 5.23
N ILE A 290 6.49 10.05 4.70
CA ILE A 290 6.77 10.23 3.28
C ILE A 290 8.11 10.94 3.10
N TYR A 291 9.13 10.22 2.66
CA TYR A 291 10.49 10.77 2.63
C TYR A 291 11.27 10.47 1.34
N HIS A 292 12.22 11.34 1.03
CA HIS A 292 13.33 11.03 0.12
C HIS A 292 14.63 11.09 0.91
N ASN A 293 15.60 10.27 0.50
CA ASN A 293 16.93 10.34 1.05
C ASN A 293 17.43 11.78 0.96
N THR A 294 17.77 12.26 2.13
CA THR A 294 18.21 13.63 2.37
C THR A 294 19.28 13.56 3.44
N ASP A 295 20.35 14.35 3.27
CA ASP A 295 21.38 14.43 4.28
C ASP A 295 20.94 15.41 5.38
N ILE A 296 20.52 14.84 6.49
CA ILE A 296 20.02 15.58 7.65
C ILE A 296 21.17 16.11 8.51
N LYS A 297 22.37 15.50 8.44
CA LYS A 297 23.53 15.91 9.24
C LYS A 297 24.18 17.16 8.65
N SER A 298 24.39 17.18 7.34
CA SER A 298 24.99 18.34 6.64
C SER A 298 23.97 19.42 6.26
N PHE A 299 22.68 19.20 6.56
CA PHE A 299 21.57 20.08 6.19
C PHE A 299 21.47 20.32 4.67
N GLN A 300 22.03 19.41 3.87
CA GLN A 300 21.99 19.48 2.42
C GLN A 300 20.70 18.85 1.89
N ASN A 301 19.83 19.70 1.37
CA ASN A 301 18.53 19.32 0.80
C ASN A 301 18.30 19.88 -0.61
N SER A 302 19.38 20.20 -1.34
CA SER A 302 19.31 20.66 -2.74
C SER A 302 18.78 19.56 -3.66
N GLY A 303 18.14 19.90 -4.78
CA GLY A 303 17.72 18.95 -5.82
C GLY A 303 16.25 18.52 -5.76
N HIS A 304 15.84 17.66 -6.69
CA HIS A 304 14.47 17.14 -6.76
C HIS A 304 14.23 16.08 -5.68
N GLY A 305 13.06 16.10 -5.07
CA GLY A 305 12.69 15.18 -3.98
C GLY A 305 11.33 15.57 -3.41
N THR A 306 10.30 15.52 -4.27
CA THR A 306 8.95 15.90 -3.89
C THR A 306 8.28 14.77 -3.13
N SER A 307 7.81 15.04 -1.92
CA SER A 307 7.03 14.09 -1.14
C SER A 307 5.57 14.09 -1.57
N LEU A 308 4.98 15.28 -1.74
CA LEU A 308 3.57 15.42 -2.10
C LEU A 308 3.34 16.57 -3.10
N SER A 309 2.65 16.25 -4.20
CA SER A 309 2.05 17.23 -5.11
C SER A 309 0.52 17.18 -5.06
N LEU A 310 -0.10 18.34 -4.88
CA LEU A 310 -1.54 18.53 -4.83
C LEU A 310 -2.00 19.45 -5.97
N GLY A 311 -2.77 18.90 -6.90
CA GLY A 311 -3.33 19.61 -8.03
C GLY A 311 -2.40 19.61 -9.25
N TYR A 312 -2.95 20.01 -10.40
CA TYR A 312 -2.20 20.13 -11.64
C TYR A 312 -2.79 21.22 -12.54
N ARG A 313 -4.01 21.04 -13.06
CA ARG A 313 -4.71 22.05 -13.87
C ARG A 313 -5.56 22.99 -13.01
N ALA A 314 -5.64 24.25 -13.42
CA ALA A 314 -6.55 25.23 -12.81
C ALA A 314 -8.02 24.97 -13.17
N SER A 315 -8.29 24.32 -14.30
CA SER A 315 -9.63 23.88 -14.73
C SER A 315 -10.20 22.73 -13.90
N ALA A 316 -9.38 22.04 -13.11
CA ALA A 316 -9.79 20.96 -12.24
C ALA A 316 -9.13 21.10 -10.85
N PRO A 317 -9.44 22.18 -10.12
CA PRO A 317 -8.85 22.41 -8.80
C PRO A 317 -9.36 21.35 -7.82
N LEU A 318 -8.49 20.80 -6.98
CA LEU A 318 -8.88 19.78 -6.01
C LEU A 318 -10.00 20.25 -5.07
N GLU A 319 -10.86 19.33 -4.61
CA GLU A 319 -11.95 19.60 -3.66
C GLU A 319 -11.96 18.60 -2.49
N ALA A 320 -12.29 19.05 -1.29
CA ALA A 320 -12.38 18.22 -0.09
C ALA A 320 -11.11 17.37 0.14
N ILE A 321 -9.96 18.04 0.24
CA ILE A 321 -8.67 17.39 0.48
C ILE A 321 -8.25 17.56 1.92
N GLU A 322 -7.88 16.46 2.57
CA GLU A 322 -7.38 16.44 3.95
C GLU A 322 -5.98 15.87 4.00
N VAL A 323 -5.04 16.63 4.54
CA VAL A 323 -3.64 16.22 4.75
C VAL A 323 -3.28 16.46 6.22
N ILE A 324 -3.33 15.40 7.02
CA ILE A 324 -3.33 15.50 8.48
C ILE A 324 -2.32 14.54 9.12
N ASN A 325 -1.56 15.02 10.11
CA ASN A 325 -0.65 14.20 10.94
C ASN A 325 0.46 13.48 10.13
N ASN A 326 0.91 14.02 9.00
CA ASN A 326 1.95 13.37 8.19
C ASN A 326 3.35 13.91 8.51
N VAL A 327 4.36 13.08 8.25
CA VAL A 327 5.77 13.48 8.22
C VAL A 327 6.21 13.54 6.76
N PHE A 328 6.59 14.72 6.29
CA PHE A 328 7.12 14.95 4.94
C PHE A 328 8.58 15.34 5.00
N ILE A 329 9.43 14.58 4.32
CA ILE A 329 10.86 14.89 4.21
C ILE A 329 11.23 14.85 2.74
N GLY A 330 11.63 16.01 2.21
CA GLY A 330 12.04 16.11 0.83
C GLY A 330 13.25 17.00 0.67
N ARG A 331 13.60 17.21 -0.60
CA ARG A 331 14.71 18.06 -1.01
C ARG A 331 14.19 19.50 -1.23
N ASN A 332 14.42 20.11 -2.40
CA ASN A 332 14.07 21.52 -2.58
C ASN A 332 12.57 21.82 -2.45
N TYR A 333 11.72 20.89 -2.90
CA TYR A 333 10.27 21.10 -3.03
C TYR A 333 9.50 19.88 -2.50
N ALA A 334 9.62 19.58 -1.20
CA ALA A 334 8.91 18.45 -0.61
C ALA A 334 7.39 18.53 -0.79
N LEU A 335 6.84 19.76 -0.75
CA LEU A 335 5.41 20.03 -0.91
C LEU A 335 5.15 20.98 -2.07
N ARG A 336 4.19 20.60 -2.92
CA ARG A 336 3.71 21.42 -4.04
C ARG A 336 2.20 21.55 -3.99
N PHE A 337 1.72 22.78 -3.80
CA PHE A 337 0.32 23.17 -3.83
C PHE A 337 0.03 23.89 -5.14
N VAL A 338 -0.57 23.18 -6.10
CA VAL A 338 -0.69 23.66 -7.48
C VAL A 338 -2.06 24.28 -7.74
N ASN A 339 -3.15 23.57 -7.47
CA ASN A 339 -4.52 24.09 -7.67
C ASN A 339 -5.49 23.32 -6.75
N ALA A 340 -6.11 24.02 -5.81
CA ALA A 340 -7.20 23.47 -4.98
C ALA A 340 -8.24 24.54 -4.66
N LYS A 341 -9.50 24.13 -4.60
CA LYS A 341 -10.63 24.98 -4.20
C LYS A 341 -10.75 25.04 -2.68
N ASP A 342 -10.54 23.92 -2.01
CA ASP A 342 -10.48 23.82 -0.56
C ASP A 342 -9.47 22.73 -0.16
N LEU A 343 -8.82 22.92 0.99
CA LEU A 343 -7.74 22.07 1.47
C LEU A 343 -7.59 22.23 2.98
N ILE A 344 -7.53 21.11 3.69
CA ILE A 344 -7.13 21.05 5.10
C ILE A 344 -5.71 20.50 5.16
N PHE A 345 -4.78 21.26 5.73
CA PHE A 345 -3.39 20.86 5.91
C PHE A 345 -2.98 21.12 7.36
N LYS A 346 -3.08 20.09 8.22
CA LYS A 346 -2.92 20.27 9.67
C LYS A 346 -1.99 19.26 10.33
N ASN A 347 -1.34 19.68 11.41
CA ASN A 347 -0.54 18.79 12.27
C ASN A 347 0.59 18.07 11.52
N ASN A 348 1.09 18.63 10.42
CA ASN A 348 2.14 18.00 9.63
C ASN A 348 3.51 18.48 10.09
N THR A 349 4.49 17.58 10.05
CA THR A 349 5.91 17.93 10.18
C THR A 349 6.56 17.90 8.81
N VAL A 350 7.25 18.98 8.43
CA VAL A 350 7.78 19.16 7.07
C VAL A 350 9.25 19.53 7.11
N TYR A 351 10.10 18.76 6.44
CA TYR A 351 11.49 19.08 6.15
C TYR A 351 11.64 19.36 4.64
N THR A 352 11.97 20.59 4.25
CA THR A 352 12.07 21.02 2.84
C THR A 352 12.90 22.28 2.68
N ALA A 353 13.41 22.60 1.49
CA ALA A 353 14.01 23.93 1.28
C ALA A 353 12.93 25.02 1.18
N TYR A 354 11.87 24.73 0.42
CA TYR A 354 10.72 25.59 0.23
C TYR A 354 9.43 24.77 0.15
N LEU A 355 8.32 25.40 0.52
CA LEU A 355 6.99 24.98 0.14
C LEU A 355 6.63 25.73 -1.14
N HIS A 356 6.15 25.01 -2.15
CA HIS A 356 5.88 25.62 -3.45
C HIS A 356 4.37 25.78 -3.68
N PHE A 357 3.94 27.02 -3.86
CA PHE A 357 2.57 27.39 -4.21
C PHE A 357 2.54 27.94 -5.63
N ASN A 358 1.58 27.50 -6.43
CA ASN A 358 1.28 28.17 -7.68
C ASN A 358 0.48 29.44 -7.40
N LYS A 359 0.66 30.50 -8.19
CA LYS A 359 -0.06 31.77 -8.03
C LYS A 359 -1.58 31.57 -8.07
N SER A 360 -2.08 30.71 -8.96
CA SER A 360 -3.52 30.39 -9.07
C SER A 360 -4.09 29.68 -7.84
N ALA A 361 -3.27 28.99 -7.06
CA ALA A 361 -3.71 28.34 -5.82
C ALA A 361 -4.15 29.37 -4.76
N LEU A 362 -3.56 30.57 -4.80
CA LEU A 362 -3.86 31.63 -3.83
C LEU A 362 -5.26 32.20 -3.97
N ASN A 363 -5.89 32.09 -5.15
CA ASN A 363 -7.25 32.59 -5.40
C ASN A 363 -8.30 31.97 -4.46
N ASN A 364 -8.03 30.80 -3.91
CA ASN A 364 -8.92 30.10 -2.98
C ASN A 364 -8.33 29.93 -1.58
N ILE A 365 -7.22 30.61 -1.25
CA ILE A 365 -6.49 30.39 0.00
C ILE A 365 -7.32 30.67 1.26
N SER A 366 -8.30 31.59 1.16
CA SER A 366 -9.25 31.88 2.24
C SER A 366 -10.16 30.71 2.61
N LYS A 367 -10.31 29.71 1.73
CA LYS A 367 -11.05 28.46 1.98
C LYS A 367 -10.16 27.36 2.52
N TRP A 368 -8.86 27.59 2.59
CA TRP A 368 -7.90 26.60 3.06
C TRP A 368 -7.75 26.69 4.58
N LYS A 369 -7.53 25.55 5.22
CA LYS A 369 -7.34 25.44 6.66
C LYS A 369 -5.97 24.85 6.94
N PHE A 370 -4.98 25.72 6.99
CA PHE A 370 -3.64 25.37 7.41
C PHE A 370 -3.49 25.71 8.89
N ASP A 371 -3.06 24.76 9.71
CA ASP A 371 -2.87 25.00 11.14
C ASP A 371 -2.00 23.95 11.82
N ASN A 372 -1.32 24.35 12.90
CA ASN A 372 -0.50 23.49 13.74
C ASN A 372 0.54 22.65 12.98
N ASN A 373 1.13 23.20 11.91
CA ASN A 373 2.20 22.56 11.16
C ASN A 373 3.57 23.01 11.69
N THR A 374 4.56 22.13 11.64
CA THR A 374 5.95 22.47 11.98
C THR A 374 6.80 22.39 10.72
N TYR A 375 7.38 23.52 10.34
CA TYR A 375 8.19 23.67 9.13
C TYR A 375 9.68 23.79 9.48
N PHE A 376 10.47 22.82 9.03
CA PHE A 376 11.92 22.87 9.07
C PHE A 376 12.42 23.22 7.67
N THR A 377 12.96 24.42 7.51
CA THR A 377 13.43 24.89 6.20
C THR A 377 14.76 25.61 6.25
N LYS A 378 15.46 25.62 5.10
CA LYS A 378 16.77 26.26 4.98
C LYS A 378 16.64 27.79 5.10
N ASN A 379 15.61 28.34 4.46
CA ASN A 379 15.41 29.78 4.38
C ASN A 379 14.31 30.23 5.34
N LYS A 380 14.46 31.47 5.86
CA LYS A 380 13.47 32.13 6.73
C LYS A 380 12.19 32.54 5.99
N VAL A 381 12.21 32.52 4.67
CA VAL A 381 11.07 32.80 3.77
C VAL A 381 10.69 31.56 2.95
N PRO A 382 10.18 30.47 3.58
CA PRO A 382 10.03 29.20 2.89
C PRO A 382 8.79 29.09 2.00
N PHE A 383 7.84 30.00 2.11
CA PHE A 383 6.59 29.95 1.35
C PHE A 383 6.82 30.61 -0.01
N ARG A 384 7.19 29.80 -0.99
CA ARG A 384 7.48 30.25 -2.35
C ARG A 384 6.22 30.24 -3.20
N VAL A 385 5.86 31.41 -3.72
CA VAL A 385 4.78 31.56 -4.69
C VAL A 385 5.39 31.80 -6.06
N ALA A 386 5.09 30.93 -7.02
CA ALA A 386 5.63 31.05 -8.38
C ALA A 386 5.30 32.42 -9.00
N GLY A 387 6.32 33.16 -9.42
CA GLY A 387 6.17 34.49 -10.03
C GLY A 387 5.78 35.61 -9.05
N SER A 388 6.05 35.43 -7.76
CA SER A 388 5.87 36.44 -6.70
C SER A 388 7.07 36.39 -5.73
N LYS A 389 7.05 37.24 -4.70
CA LYS A 389 8.04 37.18 -3.61
C LYS A 389 7.87 35.91 -2.77
N ASP A 390 8.94 35.48 -2.12
CA ASP A 390 8.89 34.44 -1.09
C ASP A 390 8.43 35.06 0.25
N TYR A 391 7.66 34.33 1.05
CA TYR A 391 7.09 34.81 2.32
C TYR A 391 7.68 34.09 3.52
N SER A 392 7.92 34.83 4.62
CA SER A 392 8.13 34.21 5.94
C SER A 392 6.82 33.62 6.46
N LEU A 393 6.90 32.76 7.47
CA LEU A 393 5.69 32.25 8.12
C LEU A 393 4.85 33.39 8.72
N ASN A 394 5.49 34.43 9.28
CA ASN A 394 4.78 35.57 9.86
C ASN A 394 4.08 36.42 8.80
N ASP A 395 4.75 36.69 7.68
CA ASP A 395 4.14 37.42 6.55
C ASP A 395 2.96 36.63 5.98
N TRP A 396 3.12 35.31 5.87
CA TRP A 396 2.08 34.41 5.39
C TRP A 396 0.85 34.41 6.30
N LYS A 397 1.05 34.33 7.62
CA LYS A 397 -0.02 34.45 8.63
C LYS A 397 -0.76 35.78 8.50
N ALA A 398 -0.02 36.88 8.38
CA ALA A 398 -0.59 38.23 8.30
C ALA A 398 -1.44 38.43 7.04
N GLN A 399 -1.03 37.86 5.90
CA GLN A 399 -1.69 38.10 4.62
C GLN A 399 -2.87 37.18 4.32
N HIS A 400 -2.87 35.95 4.86
CA HIS A 400 -3.83 34.92 4.45
C HIS A 400 -4.73 34.41 5.57
N VAL A 401 -4.55 34.87 6.82
CA VAL A 401 -5.37 34.50 8.01
C VAL A 401 -5.52 32.98 8.14
N ILE A 402 -4.40 32.27 7.91
CA ILE A 402 -4.23 30.82 8.07
C ILE A 402 -2.96 30.60 8.89
N GLU A 403 -2.79 29.42 9.52
CA GLU A 403 -1.57 28.99 10.24
C GLU A 403 -1.38 29.54 11.67
N SER A 404 -2.43 29.79 12.45
CA SER A 404 -2.29 30.44 13.76
C SER A 404 -1.32 29.71 14.71
N LYS A 405 -1.37 28.37 14.77
CA LYS A 405 -0.51 27.57 15.67
C LYS A 405 0.74 27.00 15.02
N SER A 406 0.98 27.28 13.74
CA SER A 406 2.14 26.71 13.04
C SER A 406 3.44 27.40 13.44
N SER A 407 4.53 26.64 13.37
CA SER A 407 5.88 27.08 13.74
C SER A 407 6.88 26.85 12.62
N TRP A 408 7.94 27.65 12.63
CA TRP A 408 9.06 27.56 11.71
C TRP A 408 10.36 27.40 12.48
N GLN A 409 11.23 26.52 12.02
CA GLN A 409 12.58 26.32 12.52
C GLN A 409 13.56 26.12 11.36
N HIS A 410 14.83 26.41 11.59
CA HIS A 410 15.87 26.14 10.60
C HIS A 410 16.14 24.62 10.50
N LEU A 411 16.55 24.09 9.34
CA LEU A 411 16.83 22.64 9.15
C LEU A 411 17.78 22.05 10.18
N LYS A 412 18.69 22.85 10.73
CA LYS A 412 19.66 22.42 11.74
C LYS A 412 18.99 21.89 13.01
N GLU A 413 17.84 22.46 13.35
CA GLU A 413 17.01 22.10 14.50
C GLU A 413 16.14 20.87 14.21
N PHE A 414 16.16 20.33 12.98
CA PHE A 414 15.35 19.17 12.65
C PHE A 414 15.72 17.99 13.54
N ASN A 415 14.68 17.49 14.20
CA ASN A 415 14.67 16.26 14.95
C ASN A 415 13.26 15.67 14.92
N LEU A 416 13.16 14.35 14.94
CA LEU A 416 11.91 13.63 15.14
C LEU A 416 12.08 12.70 16.34
N ARG A 417 10.96 12.16 16.84
CA ARG A 417 11.00 11.01 17.74
C ARG A 417 11.72 9.84 17.07
N ASN A 418 12.50 9.09 17.83
CA ASN A 418 13.28 7.98 17.26
C ASN A 418 12.38 6.87 16.71
N VAL A 419 11.24 6.61 17.37
CA VAL A 419 10.23 5.65 16.90
C VAL A 419 9.08 6.41 16.25
N LEU A 420 9.09 6.50 14.92
CA LEU A 420 8.02 7.17 14.17
C LEU A 420 6.74 6.36 14.13
N THR A 421 6.84 5.04 14.05
CA THR A 421 5.68 4.16 14.24
C THR A 421 6.14 2.74 14.53
N VAL A 422 5.36 2.05 15.36
CA VAL A 422 5.34 0.57 15.44
C VAL A 422 3.89 0.13 15.46
N LYS A 423 3.55 -0.77 14.54
CA LYS A 423 2.18 -1.25 14.33
C LYS A 423 2.18 -2.75 14.10
N GLN A 424 1.29 -3.44 14.81
CA GLN A 424 0.95 -4.83 14.55
C GLN A 424 0.10 -4.92 13.28
N ASN A 425 0.32 -5.94 12.48
CA ASN A 425 -0.46 -6.22 11.28
C ASN A 425 -1.84 -6.78 11.67
N GLU A 426 -2.90 -6.22 11.10
CA GLU A 426 -4.30 -6.60 11.39
C GLU A 426 -4.68 -8.00 10.87
N TYR A 427 -3.91 -8.54 9.93
CA TYR A 427 -4.15 -9.84 9.28
C TYR A 427 -3.08 -10.89 9.62
N ASP A 428 -2.04 -10.51 10.35
CA ASP A 428 -1.02 -11.43 10.87
C ASP A 428 -0.47 -10.88 12.19
N SER A 429 -1.00 -11.37 13.31
CA SER A 429 -0.63 -10.91 14.65
C SER A 429 0.85 -11.13 14.98
N SER A 430 1.56 -11.98 14.22
CA SER A 430 2.99 -12.20 14.38
C SER A 430 3.85 -11.11 13.74
N LYS A 431 3.29 -10.28 12.85
CA LYS A 431 4.03 -9.29 12.07
C LYS A 431 3.82 -7.88 12.57
N PHE A 432 4.89 -7.10 12.58
CA PHE A 432 4.89 -5.68 12.92
C PHE A 432 5.69 -4.89 11.90
N THR A 433 5.26 -3.67 11.62
CA THR A 433 6.07 -2.68 10.91
C THR A 433 6.66 -1.71 11.90
N ALA A 434 7.98 -1.52 11.87
CA ALA A 434 8.69 -0.49 12.61
C ALA A 434 9.32 0.52 11.65
N VAL A 435 9.08 1.80 11.91
CA VAL A 435 9.73 2.92 11.18
C VAL A 435 10.43 3.79 12.20
N LEU A 436 11.74 3.92 12.00
CA LEU A 436 12.65 4.56 12.91
C LEU A 436 13.31 5.75 12.24
N PHE A 437 13.62 6.75 13.05
CA PHE A 437 14.44 7.89 12.70
C PHE A 437 15.60 7.98 13.68
N GLU A 438 16.80 8.24 13.20
CA GLU A 438 17.91 8.63 14.07
C GLU A 438 18.87 9.53 13.30
N LYS A 439 19.12 10.73 13.82
CA LYS A 439 19.98 11.73 13.21
C LYS A 439 21.45 11.32 13.19
N ASN A 440 21.95 10.66 14.24
CA ASN A 440 23.37 10.35 14.41
C ASN A 440 23.75 8.93 13.97
N GLY A 441 22.76 8.05 13.76
CA GLY A 441 22.96 6.67 13.36
C GLY A 441 23.14 5.71 14.54
N ALA A 442 22.76 6.14 15.75
CA ALA A 442 22.73 5.26 16.90
C ALA A 442 21.61 4.20 16.79
N ASN A 443 21.72 3.13 17.57
CA ASN A 443 20.63 2.18 17.71
C ASN A 443 19.42 2.85 18.39
N VAL A 444 18.22 2.44 17.99
CA VAL A 444 16.96 2.97 18.51
C VAL A 444 16.30 1.92 19.40
N SER A 445 15.97 2.32 20.63
CA SER A 445 15.15 1.51 21.52
C SER A 445 13.68 1.58 21.09
N VAL A 446 13.08 0.42 20.89
CA VAL A 446 11.70 0.26 20.43
C VAL A 446 10.90 -0.46 21.51
N ASP A 447 9.94 0.27 22.08
CA ASP A 447 9.05 -0.23 23.12
C ASP A 447 7.83 -0.95 22.50
N LEU A 448 7.72 -2.24 22.81
CA LEU A 448 6.62 -3.12 22.40
C LEU A 448 5.69 -3.50 23.57
N SER A 449 5.83 -2.86 24.74
CA SER A 449 5.09 -3.17 25.96
C SER A 449 3.57 -3.08 25.80
N LYS A 450 3.10 -2.18 24.94
CA LYS A 450 1.68 -1.99 24.61
C LYS A 450 1.04 -3.16 23.84
N PHE A 451 1.84 -4.11 23.34
CA PHE A 451 1.35 -5.25 22.58
C PHE A 451 1.32 -6.51 23.44
N ASP A 452 0.36 -7.38 23.13
CA ASP A 452 0.21 -8.68 23.78
C ASP A 452 1.25 -9.69 23.27
N LEU A 453 2.51 -9.43 23.65
CA LEU A 453 3.67 -10.27 23.40
C LEU A 453 4.14 -10.93 24.69
N LYS A 454 4.74 -12.11 24.60
CA LYS A 454 5.19 -12.86 25.79
C LYS A 454 6.69 -12.68 26.03
N LYS A 455 7.09 -12.67 27.30
CA LYS A 455 8.50 -12.79 27.68
C LYS A 455 9.09 -14.07 27.06
N ASN A 456 10.35 -14.00 26.65
CA ASN A 456 11.10 -15.06 25.96
C ASN A 456 10.56 -15.47 24.58
N GLN A 457 9.55 -14.78 24.04
CA GLN A 457 9.11 -15.01 22.66
C GLN A 457 10.22 -14.61 21.69
N THR A 458 10.58 -15.49 20.77
CA THR A 458 11.56 -15.20 19.72
C THR A 458 10.98 -14.22 18.72
N TYR A 459 11.84 -13.36 18.18
CA TYR A 459 11.51 -12.50 17.06
C TYR A 459 12.69 -12.35 16.12
N ASP A 460 12.37 -12.13 14.86
CA ASP A 460 13.30 -11.71 13.80
C ASP A 460 13.01 -10.27 13.41
N VAL A 461 14.07 -9.51 13.15
CA VAL A 461 13.97 -8.22 12.46
C VAL A 461 14.45 -8.39 11.04
N LEU A 462 13.57 -8.11 10.09
CA LEU A 462 13.77 -8.39 8.69
C LEU A 462 13.92 -7.11 7.87
N ASN A 463 14.79 -7.20 6.86
CA ASN A 463 14.86 -6.24 5.78
C ASN A 463 13.65 -6.40 4.86
N ILE A 464 12.87 -5.33 4.68
CA ILE A 464 11.61 -5.35 3.93
C ILE A 464 11.77 -5.65 2.43
N SER A 465 12.96 -5.45 1.84
CA SER A 465 13.18 -5.66 0.41
C SER A 465 13.45 -7.13 0.07
N ASN A 466 14.37 -7.77 0.78
CA ASN A 466 14.82 -9.14 0.49
C ASN A 466 14.32 -10.17 1.51
N GLY A 467 13.77 -9.76 2.65
CA GLY A 467 13.36 -10.66 3.74
C GLY A 467 14.55 -11.24 4.52
N GLU A 468 15.75 -10.68 4.34
CA GLU A 468 16.94 -11.06 5.09
C GLU A 468 16.72 -10.77 6.57
N VAL A 469 17.01 -11.76 7.42
CA VAL A 469 17.02 -11.61 8.87
C VAL A 469 18.26 -10.82 9.25
N LEU A 470 18.05 -9.58 9.69
CA LEU A 470 19.13 -8.69 10.12
C LEU A 470 19.62 -9.08 11.51
N PHE A 471 18.72 -9.48 12.39
CA PHE A 471 19.04 -10.10 13.67
C PHE A 471 17.82 -10.83 14.24
N THR A 472 18.11 -11.81 15.11
CA THR A 472 17.12 -12.58 15.89
C THR A 472 17.32 -12.28 17.37
N GLY A 473 16.23 -12.21 18.14
CA GLY A 473 16.28 -11.98 19.57
C GLY A 473 15.18 -12.70 20.33
N ARG A 474 15.24 -12.61 21.66
CA ARG A 474 14.18 -13.05 22.58
C ARG A 474 13.69 -11.86 23.38
N LEU A 475 12.37 -11.73 23.49
CA LEU A 475 11.76 -10.59 24.16
C LEU A 475 12.02 -10.62 25.67
N SER A 476 12.56 -9.54 26.22
CA SER A 476 12.76 -9.37 27.67
C SER A 476 11.43 -9.12 28.40
N GLU A 477 11.49 -9.04 29.73
CA GLU A 477 10.36 -8.58 30.58
C GLU A 477 9.89 -7.17 30.19
N SER A 478 10.83 -6.26 29.89
CA SER A 478 10.53 -4.88 29.51
C SER A 478 9.92 -4.75 28.12
N LYS A 479 10.02 -5.78 27.27
CA LYS A 479 9.57 -5.78 25.87
C LYS A 479 10.17 -4.64 25.02
N ILE A 480 11.32 -4.13 25.42
CA ILE A 480 12.09 -3.14 24.66
C ILE A 480 13.13 -3.88 23.83
N ILE A 481 13.17 -3.61 22.52
CA ILE A 481 14.17 -4.15 21.61
C ILE A 481 15.07 -3.03 21.09
N SER A 482 16.36 -3.29 20.94
CA SER A 482 17.31 -2.35 20.33
C SER A 482 17.43 -2.65 18.84
N MET A 483 17.05 -1.69 17.99
CA MET A 483 17.08 -1.84 16.55
C MET A 483 18.20 -1.00 15.93
N PRO A 484 18.97 -1.55 14.97
CA PRO A 484 20.03 -0.81 14.30
C PRO A 484 19.46 0.24 13.36
N ILE A 485 20.20 1.34 13.17
CA ILE A 485 19.99 2.30 12.10
C ILE A 485 21.16 2.15 11.13
N GLY A 486 20.86 1.92 9.86
CA GLY A 486 21.88 1.65 8.85
C GLY A 486 21.37 1.92 7.45
N THR A 487 22.25 1.77 6.47
CA THR A 487 21.92 1.97 5.05
C THR A 487 21.21 0.72 4.51
N LEU A 488 19.89 0.65 4.70
CA LEU A 488 19.05 -0.46 4.26
C LEU A 488 18.01 0.03 3.26
N ASN A 489 17.56 -0.83 2.34
CA ASN A 489 16.53 -0.49 1.35
C ASN A 489 16.87 0.72 0.46
N ASN A 490 18.16 0.94 0.17
CA ASN A 490 18.68 2.16 -0.45
C ASN A 490 18.25 3.43 0.28
N THR A 491 18.17 3.39 1.60
CA THR A 491 17.86 4.53 2.47
C THR A 491 19.12 5.01 3.17
N ASN A 492 19.27 6.32 3.35
CA ASN A 492 20.37 6.86 4.15
C ASN A 492 20.28 6.36 5.60
N SER A 493 21.40 6.36 6.33
CA SER A 493 21.51 5.91 7.73
C SER A 493 20.85 6.84 8.76
N ASN A 494 19.74 7.47 8.38
CA ASN A 494 18.88 8.29 9.24
C ASN A 494 17.44 7.76 9.34
N PHE A 495 17.04 6.84 8.45
CA PHE A 495 15.75 6.16 8.50
C PHE A 495 15.94 4.65 8.45
N GLY A 496 15.19 3.94 9.27
CA GLY A 496 15.08 2.49 9.24
C GLY A 496 13.62 2.08 9.05
N VAL A 497 13.37 1.18 8.09
CA VAL A 497 12.04 0.59 7.87
C VAL A 497 12.21 -0.93 7.91
N PHE A 498 11.51 -1.56 8.85
CA PHE A 498 11.70 -2.96 9.19
C PHE A 498 10.36 -3.69 9.29
N GLU A 499 10.39 -4.98 8.99
CA GLU A 499 9.41 -5.92 9.50
C GLU A 499 9.98 -6.57 10.77
N ILE A 500 9.16 -6.71 11.81
CA ILE A 500 9.49 -7.54 12.97
C ILE A 500 8.51 -8.71 12.93
N LYS A 501 9.02 -9.93 12.96
CA LYS A 501 8.22 -11.15 12.94
C LYS A 501 8.48 -11.92 14.22
N PHE A 502 7.43 -12.16 14.99
CA PHE A 502 7.48 -13.01 16.16
C PHE A 502 7.18 -14.45 15.79
N ASP A 503 7.76 -15.42 16.52
CA ASP A 503 7.26 -16.78 16.46
C ASP A 503 5.79 -16.77 16.87
N LYS A 504 4.92 -17.40 16.06
CA LYS A 504 3.54 -17.63 16.48
C LYS A 504 3.61 -18.42 17.77
N ALA A 505 2.95 -17.92 18.83
CA ALA A 505 2.76 -18.73 20.02
C ALA A 505 2.18 -20.07 19.55
N VAL A 506 2.79 -21.18 19.97
CA VAL A 506 2.29 -22.52 19.62
C VAL A 506 0.83 -22.55 20.04
N GLU A 507 -0.10 -22.44 19.09
CA GLU A 507 -1.47 -22.78 19.33
C GLU A 507 -1.42 -24.26 19.69
N LYS A 508 -1.66 -24.58 20.97
CA LYS A 508 -1.94 -25.97 21.35
C LYS A 508 -2.97 -26.45 20.35
N LYS A 509 -2.62 -27.48 19.55
CA LYS A 509 -3.56 -28.11 18.60
C LYS A 509 -4.90 -28.24 19.32
N MET A 510 -5.89 -27.45 18.90
CA MET A 510 -7.23 -27.55 19.46
C MET A 510 -7.66 -29.00 19.28
N SER A 511 -8.09 -29.63 20.36
CA SER A 511 -8.57 -31.01 20.29
C SER A 511 -9.70 -31.10 19.26
N PHE A 512 -9.86 -32.26 18.63
CA PHE A 512 -10.95 -32.52 17.69
C PHE A 512 -12.31 -32.08 18.26
N LEU A 513 -12.54 -32.32 19.55
CA LEU A 513 -13.76 -31.95 20.25
C LEU A 513 -13.97 -30.42 20.33
N THR A 514 -12.90 -29.66 20.57
CA THR A 514 -12.96 -28.19 20.62
C THR A 514 -13.19 -27.59 19.22
N ARG A 515 -12.67 -28.25 18.18
CA ARG A 515 -12.88 -27.85 16.78
C ARG A 515 -14.30 -28.18 16.31
N TRP A 516 -14.84 -29.31 16.76
CA TRP A 516 -16.22 -29.74 16.50
C TRP A 516 -17.25 -28.87 17.24
N LEU A 517 -17.00 -28.50 18.50
CA LEU A 517 -17.89 -27.62 19.27
C LEU A 517 -17.94 -26.20 18.72
N LYS A 518 -16.83 -25.64 18.21
CA LYS A 518 -16.83 -24.35 17.49
C LYS A 518 -17.50 -24.37 16.12
N TRP A 519 -17.80 -25.56 15.59
CA TRP A 519 -18.50 -25.73 14.33
C TRP A 519 -20.02 -25.84 14.54
N LEU A 520 -20.45 -26.22 15.76
CA LEU A 520 -21.86 -26.38 16.13
C LEU A 520 -22.49 -25.13 16.77
N PHE A 521 -21.68 -24.16 17.18
CA PHE A 521 -22.08 -22.87 17.75
C PHE A 521 -21.30 -21.75 17.07
#